data_AF-A0A3N9VMR3-F1
#
_entry.id   AF-A0A3N9VMR3-F1
#
_cell.length_a   1.000
_cell.length_b   1.000
_cell.length_c   1.000
_cell.angle_alpha   90.00
_cell.angle_beta   90.00
_cell.angle_gamma   90.00
#
_symmetry.space_group_name_H-M   'P 1'
#
loop_
_entity.id
_entity.type
_entity.pdbx_description
1 polymer ?
#
loop_
_entity_poly.entity_id
_entity_poly.type
_entity_poly.pdbx_seq_one_letter_code
_entity_poly.pdbx_strand_id
1 'polypeptide(L)' 'MSYQKLVESAKKLDPATRFALVDEILHTLDKPDPEIDRLWIEEAERRLAAYRRGEVQGIPAEDVIGTF' A
#
# COMPACT_ATOMS: atom_id res chain seq x y z
N MET A 1 16.42 13.82 -21.26
CA MET A 1 17.41 12.83 -20.77
C MET A 1 16.87 11.44 -21.11
N SER A 2 17.68 10.48 -21.59
CA SER A 2 17.17 9.12 -21.88
C SER A 2 17.00 8.30 -20.60
N TYR A 3 16.12 7.28 -20.63
CA TYR A 3 15.90 6.36 -19.51
C TYR A 3 17.21 5.82 -18.94
N GLN A 4 18.11 5.36 -19.80
CA GLN A 4 19.39 4.80 -19.39
C GLN A 4 20.30 5.83 -18.71
N LYS A 5 20.26 7.10 -19.16
CA LYS A 5 20.99 8.18 -18.49
C LYS A 5 20.40 8.50 -17.10
N LEU A 6 19.09 8.38 -16.91
CA LEU A 6 18.44 8.56 -15.60
C LEU A 6 18.88 7.48 -14.62
N VAL A 7 18.80 6.21 -15.04
CA VAL A 7 19.21 5.06 -14.22
C VAL A 7 20.67 5.16 -13.80
N GLU A 8 21.57 5.45 -14.74
CA GLU A 8 23.00 5.57 -14.43
C GLU A 8 23.32 6.79 -13.56
N SER A 9 22.51 7.85 -13.62
CA SER A 9 22.65 8.99 -12.70
C SER A 9 22.19 8.63 -11.29
N ALA A 10 21.05 7.95 -11.15
CA ALA A 10 20.53 7.52 -9.85
C ALA A 10 21.45 6.51 -9.14
N LYS A 11 22.11 5.61 -9.89
CA LYS A 11 23.07 4.64 -9.33
C LYS A 11 24.32 5.28 -8.74
N LYS A 12 24.71 6.47 -9.22
CA LYS A 12 25.89 7.21 -8.74
C LYS A 12 25.67 7.94 -7.42
N LEU A 13 24.41 8.07 -6.99
CA LEU A 13 24.09 8.64 -5.69
C LEU A 13 24.60 7.72 -4.58
N ASP A 14 24.99 8.31 -3.46
CA ASP A 14 25.27 7.56 -2.24
C ASP A 14 24.00 6.84 -1.75
N PRO A 15 24.13 5.80 -0.91
CA PRO A 15 22.99 5.00 -0.48
C PRO A 15 21.84 5.80 0.15
N ALA A 16 22.13 6.82 0.95
CA ALA A 16 21.09 7.59 1.64
C ALA A 16 20.33 8.50 0.66
N THR A 17 21.05 9.22 -0.19
CA THR A 17 20.42 10.07 -1.22
C THR A 17 19.65 9.24 -2.24
N ARG A 18 20.16 8.07 -2.61
CA ARG A 18 19.45 7.14 -3.50
C ARG A 18 18.17 6.62 -2.87
N PHE A 19 18.17 6.33 -1.58
CA PHE A 19 16.96 5.91 -0.86
C PHE A 19 15.92 7.03 -0.82
N ALA A 20 16.33 8.27 -0.49
CA ALA A 20 15.45 9.43 -0.52
C ALA A 20 14.83 9.67 -1.91
N LEU A 21 15.60 9.49 -3.00
CA LEU A 21 15.09 9.59 -4.36
C LEU A 21 14.04 8.51 -4.67
N VAL A 22 14.27 7.26 -4.22
CA VAL A 22 13.29 6.18 -4.39
C VAL A 22 12.01 6.50 -3.64
N ASP A 23 12.12 6.97 -2.40
CA ASP A 23 10.97 7.34 -1.58
C ASP A 23 10.12 8.44 -2.23
N GLU A 24 10.75 9.52 -2.70
CA GLU A 24 10.06 10.60 -3.41
C GLU A 24 9.32 10.08 -4.66
N ILE A 25 9.99 9.23 -5.46
CA ILE A 25 9.37 8.64 -6.66
C ILE A 25 8.16 7.77 -6.26
N LEU A 26 8.28 6.95 -5.23
CA LEU A 26 7.19 6.10 -4.75
C LEU A 26 5.99 6.94 -4.30
N HIS A 27 6.20 8.03 -3.58
CA HIS A 27 5.13 8.96 -3.19
C HIS A 27 4.39 9.57 -4.41
N THR A 28 5.04 9.70 -5.57
CA THR A 28 4.34 10.17 -6.78
C THR A 28 3.45 9.11 -7.42
N LEU A 29 3.71 7.82 -7.15
CA LEU A 29 2.95 6.69 -7.66
C LEU A 29 1.82 6.29 -6.71
N ASP A 30 2.07 6.38 -5.40
CA ASP A 30 1.12 6.08 -4.33
C ASP A 30 0.32 7.34 -3.94
N LYS A 31 -0.36 7.93 -4.92
CA LYS A 31 -1.22 9.09 -4.65
C LYS A 31 -2.53 8.59 -4.06
N PRO A 32 -2.91 9.04 -2.84
CA PRO A 32 -4.20 8.68 -2.28
C PRO A 32 -5.30 9.21 -3.20
N ASP A 33 -6.23 8.32 -3.55
CA ASP A 33 -7.46 8.68 -4.23
C ASP A 33 -8.58 8.74 -3.18
N PRO A 34 -9.06 9.95 -2.84
CA PRO A 34 -10.08 10.10 -1.80
C PRO A 34 -11.37 9.31 -2.08
N GLU A 35 -11.68 9.03 -3.34
CA GLU A 35 -12.84 8.23 -3.70
C GLU A 35 -12.61 6.75 -3.42
N ILE A 36 -11.39 6.25 -3.69
CA ILE A 36 -11.00 4.89 -3.28
C ILE A 36 -11.04 4.78 -1.76
N ASP A 37 -10.48 5.75 -1.03
CA ASP A 37 -10.51 5.76 0.44
C ASP A 37 -11.95 5.72 0.98
N ARG A 38 -12.84 6.52 0.40
CA ARG A 38 -14.28 6.53 0.74
C ARG A 38 -14.92 5.17 0.53
N LEU A 39 -14.69 4.54 -0.62
CA LEU A 39 -15.23 3.22 -0.96
C LEU A 39 -14.68 2.12 -0.04
N TRP A 40 -13.41 2.19 0.34
CA TRP A 40 -12.81 1.25 1.29
C TRP A 40 -13.40 1.36 2.69
N ILE A 41 -13.64 2.58 3.18
CA ILE A 41 -14.32 2.82 4.46
C ILE A 41 -15.73 2.22 4.43
N GLU A 42 -16.50 2.54 3.39
CA GLU A 42 -17.87 2.06 3.23
C GLU A 42 -17.93 0.52 3.21
N GLU A 43 -17.00 -0.12 2.50
CA GLU A 43 -16.92 -1.57 2.42
C GLU A 43 -16.50 -2.22 3.75
N ALA A 44 -15.53 -1.63 4.44
CA ALA A 44 -15.07 -2.12 5.74
C ALA A 44 -16.20 -2.08 6.79
N GLU A 45 -16.94 -0.98 6.85
CA GLU A 45 -18.09 -0.83 7.75
C GLU A 45 -19.19 -1.83 7.41
N ARG A 46 -19.52 -1.99 6.12
CA ARG A 46 -20.52 -2.95 5.63
C ARG A 46 -20.17 -4.39 6.03
N ARG A 47 -18.91 -4.81 5.82
CA ARG A 47 -18.45 -6.16 6.18
C ARG A 47 -18.44 -6.39 7.68
N LEU A 48 -17.99 -5.41 8.45
CA LEU A 48 -17.98 -5.50 9.91
C LEU A 48 -19.41 -5.62 10.47
N ALA A 49 -20.35 -4.87 9.93
CA ALA A 49 -21.75 -4.95 10.33
C ALA A 49 -22.38 -6.32 10.02
N ALA A 50 -22.13 -6.87 8.82
CA ALA A 50 -22.59 -8.22 8.46
C ALA A 50 -22.00 -9.30 9.37
N TYR A 51 -20.70 -9.21 9.69
CA TYR A 51 -20.05 -10.14 10.62
C TYR A 51 -20.67 -10.09 12.02
N ARG A 52 -20.91 -8.88 12.55
CA ARG A 52 -21.56 -8.68 13.85
C ARG A 52 -23.00 -9.19 13.90
N ARG A 53 -23.71 -9.22 12.76
CA ARG A 53 -25.05 -9.82 12.63
C ARG A 53 -25.02 -11.35 12.43
N GLY A 54 -23.84 -11.95 12.27
CA GLY A 54 -23.70 -13.39 12.00
C GLY A 54 -24.03 -13.78 10.56
N GLU A 55 -24.12 -12.82 9.64
CA GLU A 55 -24.42 -13.07 8.22
C GLU A 55 -23.21 -13.58 7.44
N VAL A 56 -22.00 -13.35 7.96
CA VAL A 56 -20.74 -13.84 7.40
C VAL A 56 -19.88 -14.45 8.49
N GLN A 57 -19.16 -15.52 8.17
CA GLN A 57 -18.15 -16.11 9.06
C GLN A 57 -16.78 -15.46 8.84
N GLY A 58 -16.10 -15.16 9.94
CA GLY A 58 -14.70 -14.77 9.92
C GLY A 58 -13.78 -15.98 9.79
N ILE A 59 -12.55 -15.74 9.35
CA ILE A 59 -11.47 -16.73 9.34
C ILE A 59 -10.61 -16.47 10.58
N PRO A 60 -10.23 -17.50 11.37
CA PRO A 60 -9.27 -17.35 12.45
C PRO A 60 -7.99 -16.65 11.98
N ALA A 61 -7.45 -15.74 12.80
CA ALA A 61 -6.26 -14.97 12.41
C ALA A 61 -5.03 -15.86 12.18
N GLU A 62 -4.89 -16.95 12.94
CA GLU A 62 -3.85 -17.96 12.80
C GLU A 62 -3.83 -18.63 11.42
N ASP A 63 -5.00 -18.80 10.79
CA ASP A 63 -5.12 -19.38 9.45
C ASP A 63 -4.72 -18.40 8.34
N VAL A 64 -4.64 -17.09 8.65
CA VAL A 64 -4.34 -16.04 7.67
C VAL A 64 -2.90 -15.53 7.81
N ILE A 65 -2.48 -15.25 9.04
CA ILE A 65 -1.19 -14.60 9.33
C ILE A 65 -0.15 -15.60 9.88
N GLY A 66 -0.60 -16.81 10.25
CA GLY A 66 0.22 -17.82 10.92
C GLY A 66 0.20 -17.70 12.44
N THR A 67 0.76 -18.71 13.11
CA THR A 67 0.95 -18.70 14.57
C THR A 67 2.13 -17.81 14.96
N PHE A 68 1.95 -17.01 16.02
CA PHE A 68 2.98 -16.17 16.62
C PHE A 68 3.70 -16.91 17.76
#